data_AF-A0A433TAG0-F1
#
_entry.id   AF-A0A433TAG0-F1
#
_cell.length_a   1.000
_cell.length_b   1.000
_cell.length_c   1.000
_cell.angle_alpha   90.00
_cell.angle_beta   90.00
_cell.angle_gamma   90.00
#
_symmetry.space_group_name_H-M   'P 1'
#
loop_
_entity.id
_entity.type
_entity.pdbx_description
1 polymer ?
#
loop_
_entity_poly.entity_id
_entity_poly.type
_entity_poly.pdbx_seq_one_letter_code
_entity_poly.pdbx_strand_id
1 'polypeptide(L)'
;MFQVENEYLSYGKDSNHVKLLLYMFRKYGLKELIITSDHEFDWRNKMLDLSKYALHTINGDQLDIRHMEFVKSQSPHFPIMVMELWCGWFDVWKNRKHQTQDSRLLNQFLSFLINNGSSFNLYMFIGGTNFGFTNGAINITKYEVITTSYDYDAPLTEAGDTTPKYFLIRELLLEFYKSIGIPYLPEVPPNLPKGNYG
;
A
#
# COMPACT_ATOMS: atom_id res chain seq x y z
N MET A 1 -8.57 11.81 -1.76
CA MET A 1 -8.12 11.69 -0.35
C MET A 1 -6.72 12.26 -0.25
N PHE A 2 -6.27 12.65 0.94
CA PHE A 2 -4.92 13.15 1.16
C PHE A 2 -4.40 12.63 2.50
N GLN A 3 -3.20 12.05 2.51
CA GLN A 3 -2.61 11.49 3.72
C GLN A 3 -1.88 12.55 4.54
N VAL A 4 -2.14 12.60 5.84
CA VAL A 4 -1.33 13.37 6.79
C VAL A 4 -0.33 12.45 7.46
N GLU A 5 0.94 12.85 7.43
CA GLU A 5 2.05 12.01 7.88
C GLU A 5 2.15 10.66 7.14
N ASN A 6 3.12 9.83 7.52
CA ASN A 6 3.23 8.46 7.03
C ASN A 6 3.71 7.52 8.14
N GLU A 7 2.89 6.55 8.54
CA GLU A 7 3.18 5.59 9.60
C GLU A 7 3.78 6.25 10.85
N TYR A 8 3.22 7.39 11.24
CA TYR A 8 3.81 8.23 12.28
C TYR A 8 3.91 7.49 13.62
N LEU A 9 3.02 6.54 13.89
CA LEU A 9 3.09 5.74 15.12
C LEU A 9 4.30 4.81 15.19
N SER A 10 4.89 4.45 14.04
CA SER A 10 6.15 3.72 13.97
C SER A 10 7.35 4.60 14.35
N TYR A 11 7.22 5.93 14.30
CA TYR A 11 8.26 6.90 14.66
C TYR A 11 8.03 7.60 16.01
N GLY A 12 6.81 8.09 16.26
CA GLY A 12 6.48 9.00 17.36
C GLY A 12 5.03 8.88 17.84
N LYS A 13 4.62 9.82 18.69
CA LYS A 13 3.27 9.88 19.28
C LYS A 13 2.81 11.29 19.65
N ASP A 14 3.39 12.33 19.05
CA ASP A 14 3.00 13.71 19.33
C ASP A 14 1.75 14.09 18.52
N SER A 15 0.60 14.16 19.20
CA SER A 15 -0.66 14.56 18.54
C SER A 15 -0.66 16.02 18.09
N ASN A 16 0.14 16.90 18.72
CA ASN A 16 0.17 18.32 18.36
C ASN A 16 0.90 18.53 17.04
N HIS A 17 1.94 17.75 16.77
CA HIS A 17 2.61 17.70 15.47
C HIS A 17 1.62 17.38 14.34
N VAL A 18 0.86 16.29 14.48
CA VAL A 18 -0.12 15.88 13.44
C VAL A 18 -1.24 16.92 13.30
N LYS A 19 -1.74 17.48 14.41
CA LYS A 19 -2.75 18.56 14.39
C LYS A 19 -2.23 19.84 13.72
N LEU A 20 -0.95 20.17 13.88
CA LEU A 20 -0.34 21.30 13.19
C LEU A 20 -0.30 21.08 11.68
N LEU A 21 0.09 19.89 11.22
CA LEU A 21 0.05 19.54 9.79
C LEU A 21 -1.37 19.64 9.22
N LEU A 22 -2.36 19.07 9.93
CA LEU A 22 -3.77 19.18 9.57
C LEU A 22 -4.24 20.64 9.46
N TYR A 23 -3.89 21.47 10.43
CA TYR A 23 -4.19 22.90 10.40
C TYR A 23 -3.56 23.58 9.19
N MET A 24 -2.27 23.31 8.90
CA MET A 24 -1.59 23.89 7.75
C MET A 24 -2.25 23.47 6.44
N PHE A 25 -2.56 22.19 6.25
CA PHE A 25 -3.24 21.71 5.05
C PHE A 25 -4.58 22.41 4.83
N ARG A 26 -5.42 22.53 5.87
CA ARG A 26 -6.68 23.26 5.77
C ARG A 26 -6.48 24.75 5.52
N LYS A 27 -5.52 25.39 6.19
CA LYS A 27 -5.19 26.81 6.02
C LYS A 27 -4.77 27.13 4.59
N TYR A 28 -4.00 26.24 3.95
CA TYR A 28 -3.54 26.41 2.57
C TYR A 28 -4.50 25.80 1.53
N GLY A 29 -5.73 25.47 1.93
CA GLY A 29 -6.84 25.23 1.01
C GLY A 29 -7.13 23.77 0.67
N LEU A 30 -6.48 22.79 1.32
CA LEU A 30 -6.80 21.37 1.14
C LEU A 30 -8.23 21.08 1.64
N LYS A 31 -9.10 20.58 0.76
CA LYS A 31 -10.55 20.34 1.05
C LYS A 31 -10.92 18.86 1.00
N GLU A 32 -9.99 18.02 0.58
CA GLU A 32 -10.14 16.59 0.40
C GLU A 32 -10.36 15.89 1.76
N LEU A 33 -10.87 14.65 1.67
CA LEU A 33 -10.90 13.72 2.80
C LEU A 33 -9.46 13.44 3.26
N ILE A 34 -9.18 13.72 4.53
CA ILE A 34 -7.88 13.44 5.13
C ILE A 34 -7.86 12.02 5.67
N ILE A 35 -6.74 11.35 5.46
CA ILE A 35 -6.49 10.01 6.00
C ILE A 35 -5.18 9.99 6.81
N THR A 36 -5.06 9.07 7.75
CA THR A 36 -3.79 8.65 8.37
C THR A 36 -3.58 7.18 8.03
N SER A 37 -2.33 6.76 7.86
CA SER A 37 -2.00 5.35 7.68
C SER A 37 -0.91 4.89 8.62
N ASP A 38 -1.13 3.77 9.29
CA ASP A 38 -0.24 3.19 10.26
C ASP A 38 -0.30 1.65 10.23
N HIS A 39 0.77 1.02 10.70
CA HIS A 39 0.90 -0.44 10.79
C HIS A 39 -0.10 -1.05 11.78
N GLU A 40 -0.58 -2.27 11.51
CA GLU A 40 -1.54 -2.97 12.38
C GLU A 40 -1.06 -3.28 13.81
N PHE A 41 0.22 -3.14 14.13
CA PHE A 41 0.70 -3.39 15.50
C PHE A 41 0.76 -2.13 16.35
N ASP A 42 0.93 -0.97 15.72
CA ASP A 42 1.12 0.28 16.43
C ASP A 42 -0.19 0.77 17.08
N TRP A 43 -1.35 0.40 16.54
CA TRP A 43 -2.65 0.80 17.10
C TRP A 43 -2.96 0.20 18.47
N ARG A 44 -2.44 -0.99 18.78
CA ARG A 44 -2.67 -1.62 20.09
C ARG A 44 -1.97 -0.86 21.22
N ASN A 45 -0.91 -0.12 20.91
CA ASN A 45 0.08 0.32 21.89
C ASN A 45 0.36 1.84 21.91
N LYS A 46 -0.02 2.60 20.87
CA LYS A 46 0.36 4.02 20.70
C LYS A 46 -0.73 4.90 20.09
N MET A 47 -1.98 4.73 20.52
CA MET A 47 -3.11 5.40 19.86
C MET A 47 -3.06 6.93 20.00
N LEU A 48 -3.16 7.63 18.86
CA LEU A 48 -3.50 9.05 18.79
C LEU A 48 -4.98 9.17 18.39
N ASP A 49 -5.82 9.81 19.21
CA ASP A 49 -7.21 10.09 18.80
C ASP A 49 -7.22 11.23 17.77
N LEU A 50 -7.12 10.85 16.50
CA LEU A 50 -7.26 11.74 15.34
C LEU A 50 -8.58 11.51 14.61
N SER A 51 -9.47 10.66 15.15
CA SER A 51 -10.71 10.21 14.50
C SER A 51 -11.62 11.35 14.07
N LYS A 52 -11.53 12.49 14.78
CA LYS A 52 -12.26 13.73 14.48
C LYS A 52 -11.70 14.52 13.30
N TYR A 53 -10.46 14.25 12.89
CA TYR A 53 -9.71 15.04 11.91
C TYR A 53 -9.38 14.26 10.64
N ALA A 54 -9.20 12.94 10.74
CA ALA A 54 -8.79 12.08 9.63
C ALA A 54 -9.44 10.69 9.71
N LEU A 55 -9.74 10.11 8.55
CA LEU A 55 -10.10 8.71 8.43
C LEU A 55 -8.85 7.85 8.66
N HIS A 56 -8.96 6.87 9.55
CA HIS A 56 -7.85 5.97 9.85
C HIS A 56 -7.83 4.80 8.88
N THR A 57 -6.68 4.56 8.26
CA THR A 57 -6.41 3.42 7.39
C THR A 57 -5.28 2.57 7.96
N ILE A 58 -5.14 1.35 7.45
CA ILE A 58 -4.20 0.36 7.98
C ILE A 58 -3.23 -0.08 6.88
N ASN A 59 -1.98 -0.33 7.24
CA ASN A 59 -0.96 -0.93 6.38
C ASN A 59 -0.74 -2.39 6.78
N GLY A 60 -0.42 -3.25 5.82
CA GLY A 60 -0.10 -4.66 6.08
C GLY A 60 -0.40 -5.61 4.92
N ASP A 61 0.19 -6.80 4.99
CA ASP A 61 0.04 -7.88 4.01
C ASP A 61 -0.68 -9.12 4.58
N GLN A 62 -0.93 -9.17 5.90
CA GLN A 62 -1.57 -10.28 6.60
C GLN A 62 -2.57 -9.82 7.66
N LEU A 63 -3.61 -9.11 7.23
CA LEU A 63 -4.68 -8.68 8.14
C LEU A 63 -5.75 -9.76 8.28
N ASP A 64 -6.11 -10.07 9.52
CA ASP A 64 -7.27 -10.92 9.83
C ASP A 64 -8.51 -10.09 10.19
N ILE A 65 -9.64 -10.77 10.39
CA ILE A 65 -10.91 -10.12 10.76
C ILE A 65 -10.82 -9.27 12.03
N ARG A 66 -9.93 -9.62 12.98
CA ARG A 66 -9.78 -8.87 14.24
C ARG A 66 -9.12 -7.52 14.02
N HIS A 67 -8.19 -7.43 13.07
CA HIS A 67 -7.61 -6.15 12.66
C HIS A 67 -8.68 -5.26 12.01
N MET A 68 -9.52 -5.85 11.15
CA MET A 68 -10.62 -5.14 10.47
C MET A 68 -11.67 -4.64 11.46
N GLU A 69 -12.13 -5.49 12.39
CA GLU A 69 -13.07 -5.13 13.46
C GLU A 69 -12.51 -4.03 14.36
N PHE A 70 -11.21 -4.09 14.68
CA PHE A 70 -10.59 -3.04 15.47
C PHE A 70 -10.60 -1.71 14.73
N VAL A 71 -10.12 -1.64 13.49
CA VAL A 71 -10.12 -0.40 12.70
C VAL A 71 -11.55 0.14 12.58
N LYS A 72 -12.52 -0.75 12.36
CA LYS A 72 -13.95 -0.38 12.31
C LYS A 72 -14.45 0.18 13.64
N SER A 73 -14.02 -0.34 14.78
CA SER A 73 -14.40 0.19 16.11
C SER A 73 -13.91 1.63 16.33
N GLN A 74 -12.77 2.00 15.73
CA GLN A 74 -12.19 3.33 15.84
C GLN A 74 -12.78 4.31 14.83
N SER A 75 -13.21 3.81 13.67
CA SER A 75 -13.83 4.59 12.60
C SER A 75 -15.19 3.99 12.20
N PRO A 76 -16.18 3.95 13.11
CA PRO A 76 -17.43 3.20 12.91
C PRO A 76 -18.22 3.66 11.69
N HIS A 77 -18.12 4.95 11.36
CA HIS A 77 -18.84 5.57 10.25
C HIS A 77 -18.11 5.51 8.90
N PHE A 78 -16.89 4.98 8.85
CA PHE A 78 -16.10 4.96 7.63
C PHE A 78 -15.88 3.54 7.10
N PRO A 79 -15.67 3.37 5.78
CA PRO A 79 -15.26 2.09 5.21
C PRO A 79 -13.86 1.71 5.71
N ILE A 80 -13.58 0.41 5.76
CA ILE A 80 -12.23 -0.05 6.06
C ILE A 80 -11.39 0.09 4.79
N MET A 81 -10.17 0.61 4.95
CA MET A 81 -9.23 0.74 3.86
C MET A 81 -7.84 0.27 4.29
N VAL A 82 -7.27 -0.66 3.52
CA VAL A 82 -5.86 -1.02 3.60
C VAL A 82 -5.08 -0.07 2.69
N MET A 83 -4.39 0.92 3.25
CA MET A 83 -3.74 1.97 2.46
C MET A 83 -2.43 1.50 1.84
N GLU A 84 -1.71 0.61 2.49
CA GLU A 84 -0.57 -0.07 1.90
C GLU A 84 -0.76 -1.56 2.07
N LEU A 85 -1.27 -2.20 1.01
CA LEU A 85 -1.26 -3.64 0.90
C LEU A 85 0.05 -4.06 0.26
N TRP A 86 1.00 -4.54 1.07
CA TRP A 86 2.32 -4.93 0.58
C TRP A 86 2.25 -6.23 -0.23
N CYS A 87 2.20 -6.10 -1.56
CA CYS A 87 2.00 -7.22 -2.49
C CYS A 87 3.31 -7.89 -2.96
N GLY A 88 4.42 -7.51 -2.34
CA GLY A 88 5.80 -7.81 -2.68
C GLY A 88 6.71 -7.10 -1.68
N TRP A 89 8.02 -7.00 -1.96
CA TRP A 89 8.95 -6.28 -1.09
C TRP A 89 10.19 -5.80 -1.84
N PHE A 90 10.90 -4.83 -1.28
CA PHE A 90 12.14 -4.29 -1.86
C PHE A 90 13.37 -5.14 -1.52
N ASP A 91 14.38 -5.06 -2.37
CA ASP A 91 15.67 -5.70 -2.16
C ASP A 91 16.70 -4.77 -1.51
N VAL A 92 17.71 -5.38 -0.88
CA VAL A 92 18.88 -4.70 -0.32
C VAL A 92 20.15 -5.34 -0.83
N TRP A 93 21.19 -4.54 -1.09
CA TRP A 93 22.42 -4.99 -1.77
C TRP A 93 23.12 -6.20 -1.15
N LYS A 94 23.06 -6.35 0.17
CA LYS A 94 23.72 -7.45 0.90
C LYS A 94 22.88 -8.73 0.95
N ASN A 95 21.62 -8.67 0.55
CA ASN A 95 20.77 -9.83 0.43
C ASN A 95 20.86 -10.37 -1.00
N ARG A 96 21.28 -11.63 -1.14
CA ARG A 96 21.40 -12.28 -2.45
C ARG A 96 20.06 -12.79 -2.99
N LYS A 97 19.03 -12.85 -2.14
CA LYS A 97 17.72 -13.36 -2.50
C LYS A 97 16.79 -12.19 -2.79
N HIS A 98 16.27 -12.16 -4.02
CA HIS A 98 15.16 -11.28 -4.39
C HIS A 98 13.95 -11.59 -3.51
N GLN A 99 13.36 -10.55 -2.93
CA GLN A 99 12.16 -10.68 -2.13
C GLN A 99 10.94 -10.88 -3.02
N THR A 100 10.12 -11.85 -2.67
CA THR A 100 8.93 -12.21 -3.45
C THR A 100 7.78 -12.53 -2.52
N GLN A 101 6.56 -12.23 -2.95
CA GLN A 101 5.33 -12.57 -2.26
C GLN A 101 4.52 -13.58 -3.09
N ASP A 102 3.99 -14.60 -2.41
CA ASP A 102 3.16 -15.62 -3.05
C ASP A 102 1.87 -15.00 -3.61
N SER A 103 1.69 -15.14 -4.93
CA SER A 103 0.56 -14.53 -5.63
C SER A 103 -0.79 -15.17 -5.25
N ARG A 104 -0.82 -16.42 -4.79
CA ARG A 104 -2.05 -17.09 -4.34
C ARG A 104 -2.48 -16.57 -2.98
N LEU A 105 -1.54 -16.40 -2.05
CA LEU A 105 -1.82 -15.78 -0.75
C LEU A 105 -2.32 -14.35 -0.91
N LEU A 106 -1.66 -13.56 -1.77
CA LEU A 106 -2.11 -12.22 -2.14
C LEU A 106 -3.54 -12.24 -2.68
N ASN A 107 -3.85 -13.15 -3.61
CA ASN A 107 -5.19 -13.24 -4.19
C ASN A 107 -6.26 -13.63 -3.17
N GLN A 108 -5.95 -14.56 -2.27
CA GLN A 108 -6.85 -14.95 -1.17
C GLN A 108 -7.15 -13.75 -0.26
N PHE A 109 -6.12 -12.98 0.09
CA PHE A 109 -6.27 -11.81 0.92
C PHE A 109 -7.05 -10.68 0.23
N LEU A 110 -6.79 -10.42 -1.06
CA LEU A 110 -7.58 -9.47 -1.84
C LEU A 110 -9.05 -9.90 -1.96
N SER A 111 -9.32 -11.18 -2.19
CA SER A 111 -10.68 -11.71 -2.23
C SER A 111 -11.38 -11.51 -0.88
N PHE A 112 -10.69 -11.75 0.24
CA PHE A 112 -11.20 -11.45 1.57
C PHE A 112 -11.56 -9.97 1.74
N LEU A 113 -10.69 -9.04 1.35
CA LEU A 113 -10.96 -7.60 1.46
C LEU A 113 -12.17 -7.17 0.62
N ILE A 114 -12.24 -7.63 -0.64
CA ILE A 114 -13.35 -7.33 -1.56
C ILE A 114 -14.68 -7.86 -1.01
N ASN A 115 -14.71 -9.12 -0.56
CA ASN A 115 -15.91 -9.76 -0.04
C ASN A 115 -16.42 -9.11 1.27
N ASN A 116 -15.53 -8.45 2.02
CA ASN A 116 -15.88 -7.69 3.22
C ASN A 116 -16.12 -6.19 2.92
N GLY A 117 -16.24 -5.79 1.66
CA GLY A 117 -16.52 -4.41 1.26
C GLY A 117 -15.40 -3.42 1.63
N SER A 118 -14.17 -3.92 1.78
CA SER A 118 -13.01 -3.11 2.15
C SER A 118 -12.32 -2.54 0.91
N SER A 119 -11.81 -1.32 1.04
CA SER A 119 -10.95 -0.71 0.03
C SER A 119 -9.49 -1.10 0.26
N PHE A 120 -8.68 -1.06 -0.78
CA PHE A 120 -7.24 -1.30 -0.66
C PHE A 120 -6.46 -0.48 -1.69
N ASN A 121 -5.18 -0.25 -1.40
CA ASN A 121 -4.20 0.30 -2.31
C ASN A 121 -2.98 -0.62 -2.37
N LEU A 122 -2.60 -1.05 -3.58
CA LEU A 122 -1.53 -2.01 -3.81
C LEU A 122 -0.17 -1.29 -3.73
N TYR A 123 0.59 -1.61 -2.69
CA TYR A 123 1.95 -1.14 -2.51
C TYR A 123 2.92 -2.29 -2.84
N MET A 124 3.57 -2.35 -3.99
CA MET A 124 3.48 -1.46 -5.15
C MET A 124 2.72 -2.14 -6.28
N PHE A 125 1.82 -1.43 -6.95
CA PHE A 125 1.25 -1.89 -8.22
C PHE A 125 2.29 -1.91 -9.35
N ILE A 126 3.16 -0.90 -9.36
CA ILE A 126 4.40 -0.81 -10.14
C ILE A 126 5.43 -0.10 -9.27
N GLY A 127 6.59 -0.71 -9.06
CA GLY A 127 7.64 -0.09 -8.25
C GLY A 127 8.65 0.71 -9.07
N GLY A 128 9.16 0.14 -10.17
CA GLY A 128 10.05 0.84 -11.10
C GLY A 128 11.52 0.86 -10.65
N THR A 129 12.16 2.03 -10.74
CA THR A 129 13.60 2.19 -10.53
C THR A 129 13.92 3.40 -9.65
N ASN A 130 14.80 3.21 -8.68
CA ASN A 130 15.45 4.28 -7.94
C ASN A 130 16.64 4.83 -8.75
N PHE A 131 16.40 5.77 -9.67
CA PHE A 131 17.45 6.33 -10.53
C PHE A 131 18.49 7.16 -9.76
N GLY A 132 19.74 7.12 -10.23
CA GLY A 132 20.81 7.93 -9.65
C GLY A 132 21.06 7.61 -8.17
N PHE A 133 20.93 8.62 -7.31
CA PHE A 133 21.16 8.51 -5.87
C PHE A 133 19.88 8.68 -5.04
N THR A 134 18.73 8.27 -5.59
CA THR A 134 17.43 8.39 -4.89
C THR A 134 17.10 7.19 -4.02
N ASN A 135 17.94 6.15 -3.98
CA ASN A 135 17.67 4.95 -3.22
C ASN A 135 17.76 5.21 -1.70
N GLY A 136 16.86 4.56 -0.96
CA GLY A 136 16.85 4.61 0.51
C GLY A 136 17.81 3.61 1.15
N ALA A 137 17.75 3.56 2.48
CA ALA A 137 18.36 2.54 3.31
C ALA A 137 17.49 2.29 4.54
N ILE A 138 17.52 1.06 5.05
CA ILE A 138 16.85 0.68 6.29
C ILE A 138 17.87 0.45 7.40
N ASN A 139 17.39 0.59 8.64
CA ASN A 139 18.08 0.25 9.89
C ASN A 139 19.40 1.00 10.14
N ILE A 140 19.41 1.88 11.13
CA ILE A 140 20.61 2.65 11.51
C ILE A 140 21.72 1.74 12.08
N THR A 141 21.36 0.64 12.74
CA THR A 141 22.33 -0.27 13.39
C THR A 141 22.90 -1.34 12.45
N LYS A 142 22.11 -1.76 11.46
CA LYS A 142 22.53 -2.66 10.39
C LYS A 142 22.19 -2.02 9.05
N TYR A 143 22.98 -1.01 8.70
CA TYR A 143 22.76 -0.19 7.50
C TYR A 143 22.66 -1.06 6.25
N GLU A 144 21.44 -1.15 5.74
CA GLU A 144 21.07 -1.96 4.58
C GLU A 144 20.53 -1.04 3.50
N VAL A 145 21.31 -0.90 2.43
CA VAL A 145 21.01 0.00 1.33
C VAL A 145 20.06 -0.70 0.37
N ILE A 146 18.95 -0.04 0.04
CA ILE A 146 17.97 -0.53 -0.95
C ILE A 146 18.61 -0.51 -2.33
N THR A 147 18.32 -1.51 -3.15
CA THR A 147 18.86 -1.61 -4.51
C THR A 147 18.33 -0.52 -5.45
N THR A 148 19.01 -0.35 -6.58
CA THR A 148 18.55 0.54 -7.67
C THR A 148 17.23 0.05 -8.26
N SER A 149 17.11 -1.25 -8.53
CA SER A 149 15.84 -1.84 -8.90
C SER A 149 14.85 -1.71 -7.74
N TYR A 150 13.66 -1.21 -8.06
CA TYR A 150 12.50 -1.19 -7.18
C TYR A 150 11.38 -2.01 -7.80
N ASP A 151 11.71 -3.11 -8.49
CA ASP A 151 10.73 -4.05 -9.09
C ASP A 151 9.66 -4.49 -8.09
N TYR A 152 10.08 -4.69 -6.83
CA TYR A 152 9.23 -4.99 -5.69
C TYR A 152 8.52 -6.35 -5.75
N ASP A 153 8.76 -7.19 -6.76
CA ASP A 153 7.85 -8.28 -7.12
C ASP A 153 6.41 -7.76 -7.27
N ALA A 154 6.26 -6.56 -7.85
CA ALA A 154 4.97 -5.93 -8.08
C ALA A 154 4.17 -6.63 -9.20
N PRO A 155 2.86 -6.36 -9.33
CA PRO A 155 2.05 -6.79 -10.47
C PRO A 155 2.67 -6.42 -11.82
N LEU A 156 3.29 -5.24 -11.93
CA LEU A 156 4.10 -4.86 -13.08
C LEU A 156 5.58 -4.87 -12.70
N THR A 157 6.41 -5.42 -13.59
CA THR A 157 7.87 -5.42 -13.41
C THR A 157 8.46 -4.01 -13.37
N GLU A 158 9.74 -3.87 -13.02
CA GLU A 158 10.51 -2.62 -13.12
C GLU A 158 10.36 -1.92 -14.48
N ALA A 159 10.26 -2.68 -15.59
CA ALA A 159 10.11 -2.14 -16.94
C ALA A 159 8.64 -1.90 -17.35
N GLY A 160 7.68 -2.14 -16.46
CA GLY A 160 6.25 -1.99 -16.72
C GLY A 160 5.58 -3.20 -17.40
N ASP A 161 6.30 -4.31 -17.59
CA ASP A 161 5.71 -5.52 -18.17
C ASP A 161 4.69 -6.15 -17.21
N THR A 162 3.56 -6.63 -17.76
CA THR A 162 2.58 -7.39 -16.99
C THR A 162 3.12 -8.75 -16.56
N THR A 163 2.85 -9.14 -15.32
CA THR A 163 3.27 -10.43 -14.74
C THR A 163 2.08 -11.39 -14.57
N PRO A 164 2.30 -12.68 -14.25
CA PRO A 164 1.23 -13.57 -13.80
C PRO A 164 0.43 -13.00 -12.61
N LYS A 165 1.10 -12.27 -11.69
CA LYS A 165 0.47 -11.63 -10.54
C LYS A 165 -0.54 -10.55 -10.97
N TYR A 166 -0.20 -9.76 -12.01
CA TYR A 166 -1.15 -8.79 -12.61
C TYR A 166 -2.42 -9.46 -13.12
N PHE A 167 -2.29 -10.55 -13.89
CA PHE A 167 -3.46 -11.23 -14.46
C PHE A 167 -4.34 -11.85 -13.37
N LEU A 168 -3.73 -12.41 -12.32
CA LEU A 168 -4.45 -12.96 -11.17
C LEU A 168 -5.31 -11.90 -10.48
N ILE A 169 -4.74 -10.72 -10.19
CA ILE A 169 -5.47 -9.59 -9.59
C ILE A 169 -6.56 -9.07 -10.53
N ARG A 170 -6.26 -8.98 -11.82
CA ARG A 170 -7.19 -8.50 -12.84
C ARG A 170 -8.41 -9.41 -12.98
N GLU A 171 -8.22 -10.72 -12.93
CA GLU A 171 -9.30 -11.72 -12.95
C GLU A 171 -10.22 -11.57 -11.75
N LEU A 172 -9.65 -11.47 -10.54
CA LEU A 172 -10.43 -11.23 -9.31
C LEU A 172 -11.26 -9.93 -9.39
N LEU A 173 -10.66 -8.85 -9.88
CA LEU A 173 -11.37 -7.58 -10.08
C LEU A 173 -12.49 -7.73 -11.11
N LEU A 174 -12.25 -8.44 -12.22
CA LEU A 174 -13.28 -8.69 -13.23
C LEU A 174 -14.47 -9.47 -12.66
N GLU A 175 -14.22 -10.48 -11.81
CA GLU A 175 -15.29 -11.22 -11.12
C GLU A 175 -16.12 -10.31 -10.24
N PHE A 176 -15.47 -9.46 -9.43
CA PHE A 176 -16.15 -8.46 -8.61
C PHE A 176 -16.97 -7.49 -9.47
N TYR A 177 -16.38 -6.92 -10.52
CA TYR A 177 -17.05 -5.95 -11.38
C TYR A 177 -18.24 -6.56 -12.14
N LYS A 178 -18.13 -7.81 -12.58
CA LYS A 178 -19.26 -8.57 -13.16
C LYS A 178 -20.42 -8.70 -12.19
N SER A 179 -20.13 -8.94 -10.91
CA SER A 179 -21.17 -9.05 -9.87
C SER A 179 -21.99 -7.77 -9.68
N ILE A 180 -21.43 -6.61 -10.02
CA ILE A 180 -22.09 -5.30 -9.97
C ILE A 180 -22.50 -4.76 -11.34
N GLY A 181 -22.53 -5.63 -12.37
CA GLY A 181 -23.06 -5.29 -13.70
C GLY A 181 -22.05 -4.66 -14.66
N ILE A 182 -20.74 -4.70 -14.37
CA ILE A 182 -19.68 -4.26 -15.28
C ILE A 182 -19.03 -5.50 -15.94
N PRO A 183 -19.32 -5.80 -17.22
CA PRO A 183 -19.03 -7.12 -17.79
C PRO A 183 -17.59 -7.30 -18.28
N TYR A 184 -16.85 -6.21 -18.50
CA TYR A 184 -15.48 -6.24 -19.03
C TYR A 184 -14.59 -5.16 -18.37
N LEU A 185 -13.28 -5.40 -18.42
CA LEU A 185 -12.25 -4.44 -18.04
C LEU A 185 -11.56 -3.88 -19.30
N PRO A 186 -10.97 -2.67 -19.25
CA PRO A 186 -10.23 -2.10 -20.37
C PRO A 186 -9.13 -3.03 -20.88
N GLU A 187 -8.86 -3.04 -22.18
CA GLU A 187 -7.80 -3.86 -22.79
C GLU A 187 -6.43 -3.61 -22.14
N VAL A 188 -5.61 -4.66 -22.10
CA VAL A 188 -4.26 -4.60 -21.54
C VAL A 188 -3.31 -4.11 -22.64
N PRO A 189 -2.60 -2.98 -22.46
CA PRO A 189 -1.60 -2.55 -23.43
C PRO A 189 -0.47 -3.59 -23.58
N PRO A 190 0.10 -3.76 -24.79
CA PRO A 190 1.22 -4.66 -24.97
C PRO A 190 2.47 -4.15 -24.25
N ASN A 191 3.30 -5.08 -23.76
CA ASN A 191 4.61 -4.76 -23.20
C ASN A 191 5.48 -4.02 -24.23
N LEU A 192 6.31 -3.08 -23.75
CA LEU A 192 7.20 -2.32 -24.62
C LEU A 192 8.31 -3.23 -25.20
N PRO A 193 8.71 -3.01 -26.47
CA PRO A 193 9.76 -3.78 -27.11
C PRO A 193 11.10 -3.60 -26.40
N LYS A 194 11.88 -4.68 -26.31
CA LYS A 194 13.20 -4.69 -25.68
C LYS A 194 14.24 -4.92 -26.76
N GLY A 195 15.23 -4.03 -26.83
CA GLY A 195 16.36 -4.14 -27.73
C GLY A 195 17.53 -4.83 -27.05
N ASN A 196 18.19 -5.75 -27.76
CA ASN A 196 19.55 -6.13 -27.42
C ASN A 196 20.52 -5.23 -28.20
N TYR A 197 21.33 -4.44 -27.49
CA TYR A 197 22.26 -3.49 -28.10
C TYR A 197 23.71 -4.00 -28.19
N GLY A 198 23.96 -5.28 -27.83
CA GLY A 198 25.28 -5.92 -27.91
C GLY A 198 25.27 -7.37 -27.43
#